data_AF-A0A840UZU9-F1
#
_entry.id   AF-A0A840UZU9-F1
#
_cell.length_a   1.000
_cell.length_b   1.000
_cell.length_c   1.000
_cell.angle_alpha   90.00
_cell.angle_beta   90.00
_cell.angle_gamma   90.00
#
_symmetry.space_group_name_H-M   'P 1'
#
loop_
_entity.id
_entity.type
_entity.pdbx_description
1 polymer ?
#
loop_
_entity_poly.entity_id
_entity_poly.type
_entity_poly.pdbx_seq_one_letter_code
_entity_poly.pdbx_strand_id
1 'polypeptide(L)'
;MNQVSDEELKRVIADFLDMGHVDNIVAMFRREPRYYDWTGEILADRRFAVRLGISILFEELKSLQPEELALAVPSLRRALHSEEPLLRGEAVSILGIIGTAEAIELVRSGLADPNPQVREMAALVLDEL
;
A
#
# COMPACT_ATOMS: atom_id res chain seq x y z
N MET A 1 8.42 -24.08 20.02
CA MET A 1 8.31 -22.65 19.65
C MET A 1 7.31 -22.58 18.53
N ASN A 2 6.11 -22.03 18.78
CA ASN A 2 5.14 -21.79 17.69
C ASN A 2 5.70 -20.67 16.83
N GLN A 3 6.01 -20.96 15.56
CA GLN A 3 6.24 -19.91 14.57
C GLN A 3 4.90 -19.19 14.37
N VAL A 4 4.91 -17.87 14.54
CA VAL A 4 3.77 -17.02 14.20
C VAL A 4 3.57 -17.09 12.69
N SER A 5 2.34 -17.34 12.23
CA SER A 5 2.02 -17.43 10.81
C SER A 5 2.00 -16.07 10.13
N ASP A 6 2.14 -16.04 8.81
CA ASP A 6 2.09 -14.79 8.03
C ASP A 6 0.71 -14.12 8.13
N GLU A 7 -0.38 -14.89 8.23
CA GLU A 7 -1.72 -14.34 8.46
C GLU A 7 -1.85 -13.65 9.81
N GLU A 8 -1.28 -14.24 10.87
CA GLU A 8 -1.27 -13.60 12.19
C GLU A 8 -0.45 -12.31 12.17
N LEU A 9 0.71 -12.30 11.50
CA LEU A 9 1.53 -11.08 11.39
C LEU A 9 0.84 -9.97 10.59
N LYS A 10 0.22 -10.30 9.45
CA LYS A 10 -0.59 -9.34 8.68
C LYS A 10 -1.70 -8.74 9.53
N ARG A 11 -2.37 -9.56 10.35
CA ARG A 11 -3.40 -9.09 11.28
C ARG A 11 -2.83 -8.17 12.36
N VAL A 12 -1.69 -8.52 12.96
CA VAL A 12 -1.02 -7.65 13.95
C VAL A 12 -0.67 -6.29 13.33
N ILE A 13 -0.12 -6.29 12.10
CA ILE A 13 0.20 -5.06 11.39
C ILE A 13 -1.07 -4.21 11.20
N ALA A 14 -2.14 -4.81 10.67
CA ALA A 14 -3.41 -4.13 10.46
C ALA A 14 -3.98 -3.56 11.77
N ASP A 15 -3.97 -4.31 12.86
CA ASP A 15 -4.48 -3.86 14.16
C ASP A 15 -3.68 -2.67 14.72
N PHE A 16 -2.36 -2.65 14.53
CA PHE A 16 -1.52 -1.52 14.93
C PHE A 16 -1.79 -0.27 14.08
N LEU A 17 -2.00 -0.44 12.78
CA LEU A 17 -2.38 0.67 11.90
C LEU A 17 -3.76 1.25 12.28
N ASP A 18 -4.73 0.38 12.59
CA ASP A 18 -6.06 0.76 13.07
C ASP A 18 -6.01 1.57 14.38
N MET A 19 -5.06 1.25 15.27
CA MET A 19 -4.79 1.97 16.51
C MET A 19 -3.95 3.25 16.32
N GLY A 20 -3.51 3.57 15.09
CA GLY A 20 -2.65 4.72 14.80
C GLY A 20 -1.19 4.55 15.22
N HIS A 21 -0.74 3.33 15.49
CA HIS A 21 0.63 3.01 15.91
C HIS A 21 1.57 2.80 14.71
N VAL A 22 1.60 3.76 13.78
CA VAL A 22 2.38 3.68 12.53
C VAL A 22 3.88 3.56 12.78
N ASP A 23 4.43 4.28 13.76
CA ASP A 23 5.86 4.20 14.13
C ASP A 23 6.36 2.77 14.38
N ASN A 24 5.53 1.94 15.02
CA ASN A 24 5.87 0.54 15.29
C ASN A 24 5.93 -0.27 14.00
N ILE A 25 5.02 0.01 13.06
CA ILE A 25 4.97 -0.68 11.78
C ILE A 25 6.08 -0.21 10.86
N VAL A 26 6.46 1.06 10.89
CA VAL A 26 7.68 1.56 10.26
C VAL A 26 8.87 0.76 10.77
N ALA A 27 9.06 0.65 12.10
CA ALA A 27 10.17 -0.11 12.66
C ALA A 27 10.17 -1.60 12.23
N MET A 28 8.99 -2.20 12.04
CA MET A 28 8.85 -3.56 11.52
C MET A 28 9.25 -3.67 10.04
N PHE A 29 8.71 -2.83 9.16
CA PHE A 29 9.00 -2.83 7.72
C PHE A 29 10.48 -2.57 7.43
N ARG A 30 11.12 -1.70 8.21
CA ARG A 30 12.56 -1.42 8.08
C ARG A 30 13.45 -2.61 8.43
N ARG A 31 12.97 -3.56 9.23
CA ARG A 31 13.73 -4.74 9.65
C ARG A 31 13.46 -5.96 8.77
N GLU A 32 12.28 -6.04 8.19
CA GLU A 32 11.80 -7.22 7.50
C GLU A 32 11.17 -6.83 6.15
N PRO A 33 12.00 -6.81 5.08
CA PRO A 33 11.57 -6.39 3.76
C PRO A 33 10.44 -7.24 3.15
N ARG A 34 10.19 -8.47 3.64
CA ARG A 34 9.08 -9.29 3.13
C ARG A 34 7.71 -8.66 3.39
N TYR A 35 7.58 -7.76 4.38
CA TYR A 35 6.31 -7.12 4.71
C TYR A 35 5.79 -6.19 3.61
N TYR A 36 6.68 -5.67 2.76
CA TYR A 36 6.27 -4.89 1.59
C TYR A 36 5.40 -5.73 0.62
N ASP A 37 5.66 -7.03 0.46
CA ASP A 37 4.86 -7.90 -0.42
C ASP A 37 3.46 -8.20 0.16
N TRP A 38 3.19 -7.80 1.40
CA TRP A 38 1.87 -7.89 2.02
C TRP A 38 1.05 -6.61 1.89
N THR A 39 1.62 -5.53 1.35
CA THR A 39 0.96 -4.21 1.31
C THR A 39 -0.43 -4.28 0.68
N GLY A 40 -0.58 -4.91 -0.49
CA GLY A 40 -1.87 -5.03 -1.15
C GLY A 40 -2.88 -5.89 -0.37
N GLU A 41 -2.40 -6.88 0.38
CA GLU A 41 -3.24 -7.75 1.21
C GLU A 41 -3.72 -7.03 2.48
N ILE A 42 -2.85 -6.22 3.11
CA ILE A 42 -3.21 -5.40 4.27
C ILE A 42 -4.16 -4.27 3.85
N LEU A 43 -3.95 -3.68 2.67
CA LEU A 43 -4.81 -2.64 2.11
C LEU A 43 -6.23 -3.14 1.81
N ALA A 44 -6.42 -4.45 1.65
CA ALA A 44 -7.74 -5.08 1.50
C ALA A 44 -8.56 -5.12 2.80
N ASP A 45 -7.98 -4.75 3.95
CA ASP A 45 -8.71 -4.65 5.22
C ASP A 45 -9.89 -3.67 5.09
N ARG A 46 -11.04 -4.01 5.68
CA ARG A 46 -12.27 -3.20 5.55
C ARG A 46 -12.27 -1.96 6.46
N ARG A 47 -11.36 -1.89 7.42
CA ARG A 47 -11.24 -0.75 8.34
C ARG A 47 -10.56 0.40 7.62
N PHE A 48 -11.26 1.54 7.59
CA PHE A 48 -10.74 2.76 6.99
C PHE A 48 -9.39 3.20 7.61
N ALA A 49 -9.25 3.09 8.94
CA ALA A 49 -8.03 3.48 9.64
C ALA A 49 -6.81 2.63 9.25
N VAL A 50 -7.00 1.36 8.88
CA VAL A 50 -5.90 0.52 8.37
C VAL A 50 -5.39 1.04 7.03
N ARG A 51 -6.30 1.37 6.11
CA ARG A 51 -5.94 1.91 4.78
C ARG A 51 -5.23 3.25 4.90
N LEU A 52 -5.78 4.17 5.69
CA LEU A 52 -5.13 5.44 5.99
C LEU A 52 -3.76 5.24 6.65
N GLY A 53 -3.65 4.27 7.58
CA GLY A 53 -2.41 3.90 8.22
C GLY A 53 -1.35 3.40 7.23
N ILE A 54 -1.73 2.65 6.18
CA ILE A 54 -0.80 2.26 5.11
C ILE A 54 -0.30 3.49 4.34
N SER A 55 -1.16 4.46 4.02
CA SER A 55 -0.71 5.69 3.34
C SER A 55 0.30 6.47 4.20
N ILE A 56 0.02 6.65 5.49
CA ILE A 56 0.95 7.34 6.42
C ILE A 56 2.25 6.54 6.56
N LEU A 57 2.16 5.22 6.70
CA LEU A 57 3.32 4.32 6.75
C LEU A 57 4.23 4.50 5.53
N PHE A 58 3.67 4.57 4.33
CA PHE A 58 4.46 4.73 3.11
C PHE A 58 5.09 6.11 2.98
N GLU A 59 4.43 7.18 3.43
CA GLU A 59 5.03 8.52 3.49
C GLU A 59 6.21 8.59 4.47
N GLU A 60 6.08 7.95 5.63
CA GLU A 60 7.17 7.86 6.60
C GLU A 60 8.33 7.00 6.06
N LEU A 61 8.03 5.85 5.46
CA LEU A 61 9.05 4.99 4.85
C LEU A 61 9.75 5.65 3.67
N LYS A 62 9.06 6.48 2.88
CA LYS A 62 9.66 7.30 1.81
C LYS A 62 10.74 8.24 2.34
N SER A 63 10.55 8.79 3.53
CA SER A 63 11.52 9.66 4.18
C SER A 63 12.71 8.90 4.81
N LEU A 64 12.52 7.61 5.14
CA LEU A 64 13.47 6.82 5.92
C LEU A 64 14.27 5.78 5.11
N GLN A 65 13.66 5.17 4.09
CA GLN A 65 14.26 4.14 3.22
C GLN A 65 13.56 4.04 1.85
N PRO A 66 13.64 5.09 1.01
CA PRO A 66 12.89 5.15 -0.25
C PRO A 66 13.22 4.00 -1.22
N GLU A 67 14.46 3.52 -1.23
CA GLU A 67 14.94 2.39 -2.04
C GLU A 67 14.16 1.07 -1.82
N GLU A 68 13.61 0.85 -0.63
CA GLU A 68 12.89 -0.40 -0.30
C GLU A 68 11.40 -0.34 -0.67
N LEU A 69 10.85 0.85 -0.95
CA LEU A 69 9.43 1.01 -1.28
C LEU A 69 9.00 0.21 -2.51
N ALA A 70 9.91 0.04 -3.47
CA ALA A 70 9.67 -0.71 -4.69
C ALA A 70 9.30 -2.18 -4.44
N LEU A 71 9.65 -2.75 -3.27
CA LEU A 71 9.31 -4.11 -2.90
C LEU A 71 7.79 -4.33 -2.76
N ALA A 72 7.00 -3.26 -2.59
CA ALA A 72 5.54 -3.38 -2.52
C ALA A 72 4.86 -3.47 -3.89
N VAL A 73 5.55 -3.11 -4.97
CA VAL A 73 4.99 -3.03 -6.33
C VAL A 73 4.34 -4.36 -6.79
N PRO A 74 4.94 -5.55 -6.58
CA PRO A 74 4.30 -6.81 -6.97
C PRO A 74 2.95 -7.05 -6.26
N SER A 75 2.86 -6.74 -4.97
CA SER A 75 1.64 -6.86 -4.18
C SER A 75 0.57 -5.86 -4.62
N LEU A 76 0.96 -4.61 -4.82
CA LEU A 76 0.06 -3.55 -5.28
C LEU A 76 -0.46 -3.80 -6.71
N ARG A 77 0.38 -4.36 -7.59
CA ARG A 77 -0.07 -4.81 -8.92
C ARG A 77 -1.17 -5.86 -8.82
N ARG A 78 -1.08 -6.82 -7.88
CA ARG A 78 -2.18 -7.77 -7.65
C ARG A 78 -3.45 -7.05 -7.19
N ALA A 79 -3.32 -6.06 -6.31
CA ALA A 79 -4.45 -5.26 -5.82
C ALA A 79 -5.16 -4.44 -6.92
N LEU A 80 -4.45 -3.99 -7.96
CA LEU A 80 -5.04 -3.33 -9.13
C LEU A 80 -5.99 -4.22 -9.94
N HIS A 81 -5.97 -5.54 -9.74
CA HIS A 81 -6.90 -6.48 -10.37
C HIS A 81 -8.05 -6.91 -9.46
N SER A 82 -8.21 -6.28 -8.29
CA SER A 82 -9.31 -6.53 -7.38
C SER A 82 -10.67 -6.20 -8.01
N GLU A 83 -11.70 -6.98 -7.69
CA GLU A 83 -13.08 -6.65 -8.04
C GLU A 83 -13.55 -5.38 -7.33
N GLU A 84 -13.00 -5.08 -6.15
CA GLU A 84 -13.35 -3.92 -5.33
C GLU A 84 -12.67 -2.65 -5.86
N PRO A 85 -13.43 -1.66 -6.39
CA PRO A 85 -12.84 -0.42 -6.92
C PRO A 85 -12.10 0.39 -5.87
N LEU A 86 -12.56 0.36 -4.62
CA LEU A 86 -11.88 1.05 -3.52
C LEU A 86 -10.46 0.53 -3.36
N LEU A 87 -10.25 -0.79 -3.29
CA LEU A 87 -8.90 -1.37 -3.17
C LEU A 87 -8.01 -1.01 -4.36
N ARG A 88 -8.55 -0.97 -5.59
CA ARG A 88 -7.78 -0.53 -6.76
C ARG A 88 -7.35 0.93 -6.63
N GLY A 89 -8.25 1.82 -6.21
CA GLY A 89 -7.93 3.24 -5.98
C GLY A 89 -6.89 3.45 -4.89
N GLU A 90 -6.99 2.73 -3.77
CA GLU A 90 -5.98 2.77 -2.71
C GLU A 90 -4.63 2.26 -3.22
N ALA A 91 -4.60 1.19 -4.02
CA ALA A 91 -3.36 0.68 -4.61
C ALA A 91 -2.71 1.72 -5.55
N VAL A 92 -3.51 2.43 -6.34
CA VAL A 92 -3.04 3.56 -7.17
C VAL A 92 -2.41 4.65 -6.31
N SER A 93 -3.03 5.01 -5.18
CA SER A 93 -2.49 6.00 -4.24
C SER A 93 -1.11 5.60 -3.70
N ILE A 94 -0.97 4.37 -3.19
CA ILE A 94 0.32 3.89 -2.67
C ILE A 94 1.39 3.80 -3.76
N LEU A 95 1.03 3.37 -4.98
CA LEU A 95 1.95 3.38 -6.12
C LEU A 95 2.45 4.80 -6.46
N GLY A 96 1.60 5.81 -6.28
CA GLY A 96 1.98 7.22 -6.36
C GLY A 96 3.05 7.62 -5.36
N ILE A 97 2.87 7.23 -4.08
CA ILE A 97 3.84 7.50 -3.02
C ILE A 97 5.20 6.86 -3.35
N ILE A 98 5.19 5.62 -3.87
CA ILE A 98 6.39 4.87 -4.29
C ILE A 98 7.14 5.59 -5.42
N GLY A 99 6.43 6.10 -6.43
CA GLY A 99 6.99 7.02 -7.43
C GLY A 99 8.11 6.47 -8.34
N THR A 100 8.38 5.16 -8.33
CA THR A 100 9.33 4.56 -9.28
C THR A 100 8.74 4.55 -10.70
N ALA A 101 9.59 4.46 -11.72
CA ALA A 101 9.13 4.41 -13.11
C ALA A 101 8.09 3.29 -13.34
N GLU A 102 8.31 2.11 -12.75
CA GLU A 102 7.36 0.99 -12.81
C GLU A 102 6.04 1.30 -12.07
N ALA A 103 6.11 1.94 -10.90
CA ALA A 103 4.92 2.32 -10.15
C ALA A 103 4.09 3.38 -10.89
N ILE A 104 4.74 4.37 -11.50
CA ILE A 104 4.06 5.42 -12.29
C ILE A 104 3.35 4.83 -13.51
N GLU A 105 3.93 3.86 -14.21
CA GLU A 105 3.24 3.18 -15.32
C GLU A 105 1.99 2.42 -14.84
N LEU A 106 2.03 1.85 -13.64
CA LEU A 106 0.86 1.23 -13.02
C LEU A 106 -0.19 2.28 -12.62
N VAL A 107 0.21 3.44 -12.08
CA VAL A 107 -0.72 4.57 -11.83
C VAL A 107 -1.39 5.01 -13.12
N ARG A 108 -0.63 5.16 -14.22
CA ARG A 108 -1.18 5.52 -15.55
C ARG A 108 -2.23 4.53 -16.04
N SER A 109 -2.06 3.24 -15.77
CA SER A 109 -3.06 2.23 -16.14
C SER A 109 -4.43 2.48 -15.48
N GLY A 110 -4.44 3.09 -14.28
CA GLY A 110 -5.66 3.47 -13.57
C GLY A 110 -6.51 4.53 -14.28
N LEU A 111 -5.94 5.32 -15.20
CA LEU A 111 -6.70 6.28 -16.02
C LEU A 111 -7.70 5.59 -16.97
N ALA A 112 -7.50 4.29 -17.25
CA ALA A 112 -8.40 3.48 -18.07
C ALA A 112 -9.32 2.57 -17.22
N ASP A 113 -9.34 2.70 -15.89
CA ASP A 113 -10.16 1.86 -15.02
C ASP A 113 -11.66 2.03 -15.35
N PRO A 114 -12.46 0.95 -15.35
CA PRO A 114 -13.91 1.07 -15.57
C PRO A 114 -14.61 1.95 -14.54
N ASN A 115 -14.11 2.01 -13.30
CA ASN A 115 -14.70 2.81 -12.24
C ASN A 115 -14.20 4.27 -12.31
N PRO A 116 -15.11 5.27 -12.33
CA PRO A 116 -14.74 6.68 -12.40
C PRO A 116 -13.89 7.18 -11.22
N GLN A 117 -14.10 6.66 -10.00
CA GLN A 117 -13.34 7.07 -8.82
C GLN A 117 -11.89 6.62 -8.90
N VAL A 118 -11.63 5.45 -9.48
CA VAL A 118 -10.26 4.98 -9.70
C VAL A 118 -9.55 5.83 -10.76
N ARG A 119 -10.26 6.21 -11.83
CA ARG A 119 -9.70 7.15 -12.84
C ARG A 119 -9.38 8.51 -12.25
N GLU A 120 -10.27 9.03 -11.41
CA GLU A 120 -10.07 10.31 -10.69
C GLU A 120 -8.86 10.24 -9.77
N MET A 121 -8.74 9.15 -8.98
CA MET A 121 -7.57 8.91 -8.13
C MET A 121 -6.28 8.86 -8.95
N ALA A 122 -6.26 8.12 -10.06
CA ALA A 122 -5.09 8.03 -10.93
C ALA A 122 -4.72 9.41 -11.53
N ALA A 123 -5.71 10.21 -11.94
CA ALA A 123 -5.48 11.54 -12.45
C ALA A 123 -4.92 12.48 -11.37
N LEU A 124 -5.48 12.43 -10.15
CA LEU A 124 -5.02 13.22 -9.01
C LEU A 124 -3.57 12.87 -8.65
N VAL A 125 -3.27 11.57 -8.49
CA VAL A 125 -1.91 11.11 -8.19
C VAL A 125 -0.91 11.58 -9.24
N LEU A 126 -1.25 11.49 -10.54
CA LEU A 126 -0.35 11.92 -11.61
C LEU A 126 -0.16 13.45 -11.68
N ASP A 127 -1.10 14.24 -11.17
CA ASP A 127 -0.98 15.70 -11.09
C ASP A 127 -0.05 16.14 -9.95
N GLU A 128 0.07 15.31 -8.89
CA GLU A 128 0.90 15.56 -7.71
C GLU A 128 2.38 15.11 -7.85
N LEU A 129 2.73 14.37 -8.91
CA LEU A 129 4.10 13.88 -9.20
C LEU A 129 4.99 14.93 -9.87
#